data_AF-A0A8X6RWE2-F1
#
_entry.id   AF-A0A8X6RWE2-F1
#
_cell.length_a   1.000
_cell.length_b   1.000
_cell.length_c   1.000
_cell.angle_alpha   90.00
_cell.angle_beta   90.00
_cell.angle_gamma   90.00
#
_symmetry.space_group_name_H-M   'P 1'
#
loop_
_entity.id
_entity.type
_entity.pdbx_description
1 polymer ?
#
loop_
_entity_poly.entity_id
_entity_poly.type
_entity_poly.pdbx_seq_one_letter_code
_entity_poly.pdbx_strand_id
1 'polypeptide(L)'
;MPVKKIHGEKLFAVAKKPIVELEGIGLKVIGVVSDKSINRKAMSNFSVPPKLSIVYPHPSDSSNPLFSVIDSVHIFKCIRNNWINQKNAGQCFYFPDFEDHNKFPLLEANFPTLKLYDIESNNLVKFAYDLTLKLYVLQISRNKM
;
A
#
# COMPACT_ATOMS: atom_id res chain seq x y z
N MET A 1 14.71 -7.22 20.02
CA MET A 1 14.06 -6.27 20.95
C MET A 1 12.55 -6.43 20.86
N PRO A 2 11.80 -6.48 21.98
CA PRO A 2 10.35 -6.63 21.91
C PRO A 2 9.74 -5.34 21.37
N VAL A 3 9.07 -5.41 20.23
CA VAL A 3 8.35 -4.29 19.64
C VAL A 3 7.16 -3.98 20.54
N LYS A 4 7.24 -2.88 21.31
CA LYS A 4 6.10 -2.38 22.11
C LYS A 4 4.94 -2.12 21.14
N LYS A 5 3.86 -2.90 21.24
CA LYS A 5 2.63 -2.69 20.45
C LYS A 5 2.08 -1.30 20.80
N ILE A 6 2.29 -0.32 19.92
CA ILE A 6 1.71 1.01 20.08
C ILE A 6 0.21 0.88 19.77
N HIS A 7 -0.63 1.18 20.76
CA HIS A 7 -2.08 1.16 20.64
C HIS A 7 -2.55 2.32 19.76
N GLY A 8 -3.64 2.14 18.99
CA GLY A 8 -4.14 3.13 18.01
C GLY A 8 -4.42 4.52 18.61
N GLU A 9 -4.74 4.59 19.89
CA GLU A 9 -4.95 5.85 20.64
C GLU A 9 -3.66 6.67 20.79
N LYS A 10 -2.52 6.01 21.06
CA LYS A 10 -1.22 6.70 21.15
C LYS A 10 -0.80 7.23 19.79
N LEU A 11 -1.04 6.47 18.73
CA LEU A 11 -0.77 6.93 17.36
C LEU A 11 -1.67 8.10 16.96
N PHE A 12 -2.94 8.07 17.36
CA PHE A 12 -3.86 9.19 17.14
C PHE A 12 -3.35 10.47 17.83
N ALA A 13 -2.93 10.39 19.09
CA ALA A 13 -2.39 11.54 19.81
C ALA A 13 -1.11 12.09 19.14
N VAL A 14 -0.21 11.20 18.70
CA VAL A 14 1.02 11.58 17.98
C VAL A 14 0.71 12.21 16.62
N ALA A 15 -0.33 11.76 15.91
CA ALA A 15 -0.74 12.33 14.63
C ALA A 15 -1.49 13.66 14.79
N LYS A 16 -2.37 13.80 15.80
CA LYS A 16 -3.18 14.99 16.03
C LYS A 16 -2.34 16.20 16.44
N LYS A 17 -1.34 16.00 17.31
CA LYS A 17 -0.51 17.09 17.85
C LYS A 17 0.13 17.98 16.77
N PRO A 18 0.89 17.46 15.80
CA PRO A 18 1.51 18.30 14.77
C PRO A 18 0.47 19.00 13.88
N ILE A 19 -0.71 18.40 13.64
CA ILE A 19 -1.77 19.04 12.86
C ILE A 19 -2.24 20.33 13.56
N VAL A 20 -2.50 20.25 14.86
CA VAL A 20 -2.95 21.41 15.65
C VAL A 20 -1.85 22.45 15.78
N GLU A 21 -0.59 22.04 15.98
CA GLU A 21 0.56 22.95 16.09
C GLU A 21 0.82 23.71 14.78
N LEU A 22 0.78 23.02 13.63
CA LEU A 22 0.96 23.63 12.32
C LEU A 22 -0.16 24.64 11.99
N GLU A 23 -1.40 24.32 12.34
CA GLU A 23 -2.53 25.25 12.20
C GLU A 23 -2.42 26.46 13.13
N GLY A 24 -1.93 26.26 14.35
CA GLY A 24 -1.71 27.32 15.32
C GLY A 24 -0.69 28.37 14.85
N ILE A 25 0.25 28.00 13.97
CA ILE A 25 1.22 28.92 13.36
C ILE A 25 0.78 29.42 11.97
N GLY A 26 -0.45 29.12 11.54
CA GLY A 26 -1.04 29.61 10.30
C GLY A 26 -0.85 28.71 9.06
N LEU A 27 -0.27 27.52 9.20
CA LEU A 27 -0.16 26.55 8.11
C LEU A 27 -1.42 25.68 8.01
N LYS A 28 -1.91 25.48 6.78
CA LYS A 28 -3.11 24.66 6.55
C LYS A 28 -2.77 23.20 6.30
N VAL A 29 -3.31 22.33 7.15
CA VAL A 29 -3.10 20.88 7.05
C VAL A 29 -4.36 20.23 6.48
N ILE A 30 -4.31 19.89 5.19
CA ILE A 30 -5.48 19.32 4.51
C ILE A 30 -5.57 17.79 4.61
N GLY A 31 -4.48 17.09 4.95
CA GLY A 31 -4.51 15.64 4.98
C GLY A 31 -3.30 14.97 5.61
N VAL A 32 -3.45 13.66 5.84
CA VAL A 32 -2.45 12.77 6.42
C VAL A 32 -2.20 11.62 5.46
N VAL A 33 -0.95 11.42 5.06
CA VAL A 33 -0.54 10.27 4.24
C VAL A 33 -0.05 9.15 5.17
N SER A 34 -0.56 7.93 4.99
CA SER A 34 -0.20 6.79 5.83
C SER A 34 0.04 5.50 5.03
N ASP A 35 0.96 4.65 5.50
CA ASP A 35 1.39 3.43 4.83
C ASP A 35 0.62 2.16 5.26
N LYS A 36 0.20 2.05 6.53
CA LYS A 36 -0.27 0.78 7.14
C LYS A 36 -1.67 0.81 7.74
N SER A 37 -2.25 -0.38 7.89
CA SER A 37 -3.56 -0.62 8.54
C SER A 37 -3.64 -0.13 10.00
N ILE A 38 -2.53 -0.17 10.74
CA ILE A 38 -2.46 0.35 12.12
C ILE A 38 -2.70 1.87 12.13
N ASN A 39 -2.18 2.59 11.13
CA ASN A 39 -2.41 4.02 10.98
C ASN A 39 -3.87 4.32 10.60
N ARG A 40 -4.52 3.46 9.80
CA ARG A 40 -5.96 3.58 9.53
C ARG A 40 -6.82 3.52 10.79
N LYS A 41 -6.48 2.66 11.75
CA LYS A 41 -7.17 2.60 13.05
C LYS A 41 -6.90 3.82 13.93
N ALA A 42 -5.72 4.44 13.81
CA ALA A 42 -5.47 5.73 14.45
C ALA A 42 -6.30 6.84 13.80
N MET A 43 -6.41 6.84 12.47
CA MET A 43 -7.21 7.81 11.72
C MET A 43 -8.71 7.72 12.05
N SER A 44 -9.25 6.53 12.34
CA SER A 44 -10.67 6.41 12.72
C SER A 44 -11.05 7.20 13.97
N ASN A 45 -10.09 7.50 14.86
CA ASN A 45 -10.31 8.27 16.07
C ASN A 45 -10.47 9.79 15.84
N PHE A 46 -10.31 10.28 14.60
CA PHE A 46 -10.71 11.65 14.25
C PHE A 46 -12.23 11.80 14.11
N SER A 47 -12.99 10.71 14.07
CA SER A 47 -14.46 10.72 14.14
C SER A 47 -14.97 10.28 15.51
N VAL A 48 -16.11 10.82 15.92
CA VAL A 48 -16.85 10.40 17.11
C VAL A 48 -18.26 9.99 16.67
N PRO A 49 -18.65 8.71 16.76
CA PRO A 49 -17.84 7.55 17.18
C PRO A 49 -16.72 7.19 16.17
N PRO A 50 -15.69 6.42 16.57
CA PRO A 50 -14.61 6.04 15.68
C PRO A 50 -15.09 5.29 14.45
N LYS A 51 -14.75 5.80 13.26
CA LYS A 51 -15.18 5.23 11.97
C LYS A 51 -14.06 5.29 10.94
N LEU A 52 -13.91 4.23 10.16
CA LEU A 52 -13.01 4.26 9.00
C LEU A 52 -13.63 5.10 7.88
N SER A 53 -12.89 6.09 7.42
CA SER A 53 -13.30 7.03 6.38
C SER A 53 -12.07 7.52 5.62
N ILE A 54 -12.29 8.07 4.43
CA ILE A 54 -11.26 8.80 3.67
C ILE A 54 -11.23 10.29 4.03
N VAL A 55 -12.30 10.80 4.64
CA VAL A 55 -12.43 12.20 5.09
C VAL A 55 -12.86 12.21 6.54
N TYR A 56 -12.20 13.04 7.33
CA TYR A 56 -12.43 13.23 8.75
C TYR A 56 -12.68 14.70 9.08
N PRO A 57 -13.38 15.03 10.18
CA PRO A 57 -13.42 16.39 10.70
C PRO A 57 -12.00 16.86 11.07
N HIS A 58 -11.63 18.06 10.64
CA HIS A 58 -10.31 18.59 10.93
C HIS A 58 -10.18 18.96 12.44
N PRO A 59 -9.09 18.58 13.13
CA PRO A 59 -8.97 18.67 14.59
C PRO A 59 -8.89 20.11 15.14
N SER A 60 -8.53 21.08 14.30
CA SER A 60 -8.48 22.51 14.66
C SER A 60 -9.76 23.27 14.30
N ASP A 61 -10.54 22.76 13.35
CA ASP A 61 -11.80 23.37 12.88
C ASP A 61 -12.63 22.30 12.17
N SER A 62 -13.70 21.84 12.81
CA SER A 62 -14.51 20.73 12.31
C SER A 62 -15.27 21.03 11.01
N SER A 63 -15.37 22.29 10.59
CA SER A 63 -15.97 22.65 9.31
C SER A 63 -15.08 22.30 8.11
N ASN A 64 -13.77 22.13 8.34
CA ASN A 64 -12.81 21.78 7.32
C ASN A 64 -12.59 20.26 7.23
N PRO A 65 -12.37 19.71 6.02
CA PRO A 65 -12.05 18.30 5.84
C PRO A 65 -10.57 18.03 6.14
N LEU A 66 -10.30 16.88 6.76
CA LEU A 66 -8.98 16.27 6.86
C LEU A 66 -8.97 14.96 6.04
N PHE A 67 -8.22 14.94 4.95
CA PHE A 67 -8.14 13.78 4.05
C PHE A 67 -7.15 12.73 4.58
N SER A 68 -7.60 11.47 4.68
CA SER A 68 -6.72 10.33 4.97
C SER A 68 -6.29 9.68 3.66
N VAL A 69 -5.04 9.91 3.27
CA VAL A 69 -4.45 9.38 2.04
C VAL A 69 -3.62 8.14 2.35
N ILE A 70 -3.69 7.16 1.47
CA ILE A 70 -2.87 5.95 1.56
C ILE A 70 -1.67 6.13 0.64
N ASP A 71 -0.46 5.83 1.14
CA ASP A 71 0.75 5.81 0.31
C ASP A 71 0.62 4.74 -0.79
N SER A 72 0.41 5.18 -2.03
CA SER A 72 0.24 4.31 -3.20
C SER A 72 1.47 3.47 -3.49
N VAL A 73 2.68 3.99 -3.22
CA VAL A 73 3.93 3.24 -3.40
C VAL A 73 3.96 2.06 -2.43
N HIS A 74 3.44 2.23 -1.22
CA HIS A 74 3.29 1.12 -0.28
C HIS A 74 2.28 0.08 -0.76
N ILE A 75 1.15 0.50 -1.33
CA ILE A 75 0.15 -0.42 -1.92
C ILE A 75 0.81 -1.29 -2.99
N PHE A 76 1.52 -0.69 -3.95
CA PHE A 76 2.18 -1.44 -5.03
C PHE A 76 3.24 -2.40 -4.50
N LYS A 77 4.03 -1.99 -3.49
CA LYS A 77 4.99 -2.87 -2.82
C LYS A 77 4.29 -4.09 -2.18
N CYS A 78 3.16 -3.87 -1.51
CA CYS A 78 2.37 -4.95 -0.90
C CYS A 78 1.79 -5.90 -1.95
N ILE A 79 1.20 -5.38 -3.03
CA ILE A 79 0.68 -6.20 -4.15
C ILE A 79 1.79 -7.05 -4.73
N ARG A 80 2.93 -6.44 -5.08
CA ARG A 80 4.09 -7.15 -5.62
C ARG A 80 4.60 -8.24 -4.67
N ASN A 81 4.78 -7.93 -3.39
CA ASN A 81 5.28 -8.89 -2.41
C ASN A 81 4.28 -10.04 -2.21
N ASN A 82 2.98 -9.75 -2.17
CA ASN A 82 1.95 -10.79 -2.06
C ASN A 82 1.92 -11.69 -3.29
N TRP A 83 2.06 -11.14 -4.49
CA TRP A 83 2.12 -11.91 -5.74
C TRP A 83 3.34 -12.83 -5.78
N ILE A 84 4.54 -12.31 -5.51
CA ILE A 84 5.78 -13.11 -5.50
C ILE A 84 5.71 -14.27 -4.50
N ASN A 85 5.04 -14.07 -3.35
CA ASN A 85 4.92 -15.06 -2.30
C ASN A 85 3.72 -16.02 -2.47
N GLN A 86 2.99 -15.95 -3.59
CA GLN A 86 1.91 -16.91 -3.86
C GLN A 86 2.47 -18.33 -3.96
N LYS A 87 1.73 -19.29 -3.41
CA LYS A 87 2.12 -20.72 -3.38
C LYS A 87 1.35 -21.59 -4.36
N ASN A 88 0.48 -20.98 -5.16
CA ASN A 88 -0.27 -21.68 -6.21
C ASN A 88 0.64 -22.02 -7.41
N ALA A 89 0.17 -22.97 -8.22
CA ALA A 89 0.84 -23.30 -9.47
C ALA A 89 0.99 -22.05 -10.34
N GLY A 90 2.19 -21.81 -10.86
CA GLY A 90 2.47 -20.63 -11.69
C GLY A 90 2.53 -19.29 -10.95
N GLN A 91 2.48 -19.28 -9.60
CA GLN A 91 2.47 -18.05 -8.79
C GLN A 91 1.45 -17.03 -9.35
N CYS A 92 0.23 -17.49 -9.61
CA CYS A 92 -0.80 -16.68 -10.26
C CYS A 92 -1.40 -15.65 -9.30
N PHE A 93 -1.63 -14.45 -9.80
CA PHE A 93 -2.42 -13.39 -9.16
C PHE A 93 -3.76 -13.27 -9.87
N TYR A 94 -4.86 -13.43 -9.13
CA TYR A 94 -6.21 -13.34 -9.66
C TYR A 94 -6.83 -11.98 -9.34
N PHE A 95 -7.49 -11.37 -10.31
CA PHE A 95 -8.13 -10.07 -10.17
C PHE A 95 -9.43 -10.00 -10.99
N PRO A 96 -10.40 -9.18 -10.58
CA PRO A 96 -11.65 -9.02 -11.33
C PRO A 96 -11.39 -8.28 -12.64
N ASP A 97 -12.24 -8.54 -13.64
CA ASP A 97 -12.33 -7.65 -14.80
C ASP A 97 -12.87 -6.28 -14.32
N PHE A 98 -12.16 -5.22 -14.69
CA PHE A 98 -12.49 -3.84 -14.30
C PHE A 98 -13.61 -3.24 -15.15
N GLU A 99 -13.89 -3.83 -16.32
CA GLU A 99 -14.95 -3.37 -17.24
C GLU A 99 -16.23 -4.22 -17.10
N ASP A 100 -16.10 -5.51 -16.79
CA ASP A 100 -17.23 -6.44 -16.62
C ASP A 100 -17.14 -7.23 -15.31
N HIS A 101 -17.75 -6.68 -14.26
CA HIS A 101 -17.72 -7.27 -12.92
C HIS A 101 -18.51 -8.58 -12.78
N ASN A 102 -19.26 -8.99 -13.80
CA ASN A 102 -20.02 -10.25 -13.79
C ASN A 102 -19.27 -11.40 -14.47
N LYS A 103 -18.11 -11.13 -15.10
CA LYS A 103 -17.26 -12.19 -15.65
C LYS A 103 -16.63 -12.99 -14.53
N PHE A 104 -17.13 -14.22 -14.41
CA PHE A 104 -16.40 -15.33 -13.85
C PHE A 104 -15.98 -16.27 -15.00
N PRO A 105 -14.73 -16.75 -15.02
CA PRO A 105 -13.72 -16.69 -13.95
C PRO A 105 -12.96 -15.34 -13.88
N LEU A 106 -12.33 -15.09 -12.71
CA LEU A 106 -11.40 -13.98 -12.51
C LEU A 106 -10.28 -14.00 -13.57
N LEU A 107 -9.80 -12.83 -13.97
CA LEU A 107 -8.60 -12.73 -14.80
C LEU A 107 -7.37 -13.16 -13.99
N GLU A 108 -6.38 -13.73 -14.68
CA GLU A 108 -5.15 -14.20 -14.05
C GLU A 108 -3.91 -13.54 -14.65
N ALA A 109 -2.96 -13.21 -13.79
CA ALA A 109 -1.59 -12.85 -14.15
C ALA A 109 -0.65 -13.90 -13.56
N ASN A 110 0.02 -14.66 -14.41
CA ASN A 110 0.94 -15.71 -14.02
C ASN A 110 2.39 -15.20 -13.99
N PHE A 111 3.15 -15.57 -12.96
CA PHE A 111 4.53 -15.14 -12.84
C PHE A 111 5.46 -15.68 -13.96
N PRO A 112 5.27 -16.91 -14.49
CA PRO A 112 6.04 -17.41 -15.63
C PRO A 112 6.00 -16.53 -16.88
N THR A 113 4.95 -15.73 -17.10
CA THR A 113 4.91 -14.78 -18.22
C THR A 113 5.93 -13.65 -18.06
N LEU A 114 6.37 -13.37 -16.82
CA LEU A 114 7.48 -12.45 -16.53
C LEU A 114 8.87 -13.07 -16.82
N LYS A 115 8.96 -14.33 -17.28
CA LYS A 115 10.20 -14.90 -17.85
C LYS A 115 10.58 -14.32 -19.22
N LEU A 116 9.95 -13.23 -19.63
CA LEU A 116 10.43 -12.35 -20.70
C LEU A 116 11.92 -12.05 -20.58
N TYR A 117 12.48 -11.97 -19.37
CA TYR A 117 13.93 -11.87 -19.18
C TYR A 117 14.70 -12.98 -19.88
N ASP A 118 14.31 -14.26 -19.72
CA ASP A 118 15.02 -15.39 -20.32
C ASP A 118 14.95 -15.31 -21.85
N ILE A 119 13.79 -14.87 -22.38
CA ILE A 119 13.52 -14.71 -23.81
C ILE A 119 14.29 -13.54 -24.41
N GLU A 120 14.39 -12.41 -23.70
CA GLU A 120 15.01 -11.17 -24.19
C GLU A 120 16.47 -11.01 -23.75
N SER A 121 17.00 -11.89 -22.91
CA SER A 121 18.33 -11.79 -22.31
C SER A 121 19.43 -11.54 -23.35
N ASN A 122 19.33 -12.23 -24.48
CA ASN A 122 20.27 -12.22 -25.59
C ASN A 122 19.92 -11.21 -26.71
N ASN A 123 18.82 -10.46 -26.56
CA ASN A 123 18.41 -9.48 -27.56
C ASN A 123 19.10 -8.14 -27.31
N LEU A 124 19.54 -7.48 -28.40
CA LEU A 124 20.09 -6.12 -28.37
C LEU A 124 19.04 -5.08 -27.97
N VAL A 125 17.79 -5.30 -28.35
CA VAL A 125 16.64 -4.47 -27.99
C VAL A 125 15.71 -5.29 -27.13
N LYS A 126 15.36 -4.78 -25.95
CA LYS A 126 14.52 -5.45 -24.95
C LYS A 126 13.28 -4.60 -24.70
N PHE A 127 12.10 -5.20 -24.73
CA PHE A 127 10.88 -4.51 -24.35
C PHE A 127 10.80 -4.35 -22.83
N ALA A 128 11.34 -5.31 -22.08
CA ALA A 128 11.39 -5.29 -20.61
C ALA A 128 12.81 -4.97 -20.10
N TYR A 129 13.45 -3.92 -20.62
CA TYR A 129 14.87 -3.60 -20.30
C TYR A 129 15.13 -3.32 -18.81
N ASP A 130 14.14 -2.84 -18.06
CA ASP A 130 14.23 -2.62 -16.61
C ASP A 130 14.08 -3.92 -15.79
N LEU A 131 13.64 -5.01 -16.42
CA LEU A 131 13.48 -6.32 -15.78
C LEU A 131 14.86 -7.00 -15.69
N THR A 132 15.57 -6.82 -14.58
CA THR A 132 16.92 -7.38 -14.38
C THR A 132 16.90 -8.73 -13.65
N LEU A 133 17.92 -9.57 -13.89
CA LEU A 133 18.14 -10.84 -13.18
C LEU A 133 18.12 -10.68 -11.65
N LYS A 134 18.50 -9.52 -11.11
CA LYS A 134 18.41 -9.22 -9.66
C LYS A 134 16.97 -9.28 -9.14
N LEU A 135 15.99 -8.80 -9.92
CA LEU A 135 14.58 -8.90 -9.55
C LEU A 135 14.08 -10.35 -9.55
N TYR A 136 14.70 -11.22 -10.33
CA TYR A 136 14.42 -12.65 -10.42
C TYR A 136 15.13 -13.48 -9.33
N VAL A 137 16.42 -13.20 -9.06
CA VAL A 137 17.29 -13.98 -8.14
C VAL A 137 17.14 -13.57 -6.67
N LEU A 138 16.84 -12.30 -6.36
CA LEU A 138 16.54 -11.87 -4.97
C LEU A 138 15.27 -12.51 -4.41
N GLN A 139 14.43 -13.13 -5.25
CA GLN A 139 13.24 -13.87 -4.84
C GLN A 139 13.56 -15.30 -4.40
N ILE A 140 14.46 -16.00 -5.11
CA ILE A 140 14.90 -17.37 -4.75
C ILE A 140 15.68 -17.37 -3.43
N SER A 141 16.51 -16.34 -3.20
CA SER A 141 17.37 -16.23 -2.02
C SER A 141 16.64 -15.79 -0.74
N ARG A 142 15.42 -15.24 -0.84
CA ARG A 142 14.55 -14.95 0.32
C ARG A 142 13.71 -16.14 0.80
N ASN A 143 13.56 -17.18 -0.04
CA ASN A 143 12.85 -18.42 0.31
C ASN A 143 13.76 -19.51 0.91
N LYS A 144 15.01 -19.17 1.28
CA LYS A 144 15.99 -20.07 1.91
C LYS A 144 16.48 -19.62 3.29
N MET A 145 15.80 -18.70 3.97
CA MET A 145 16.04 -18.36 5.39
C MET A 145 14.79 -18.53 6.22
#